data_AF-A0A0A8GXK1-F1
#
_entry.id   AF-A0A0A8GXK1-F1
#
_cell.length_a   1.000
_cell.length_b   1.000
_cell.length_c   1.000
_cell.angle_alpha   90.00
_cell.angle_beta   90.00
_cell.angle_gamma   90.00
#
_symmetry.space_group_name_H-M   'P 1'
#
loop_
_entity.id
_entity.type
_entity.pdbx_description
1 polymer ?
#
loop_
_entity_poly.entity_id
_entity_poly.type
_entity_poly.pdbx_seq_one_letter_code
_entity_poly.pdbx_strand_id
1 'polypeptide(L)'
;MKFIENIDGFEGLLDPPSRIYYKGNLELLSTRKVAIIGSRKMSIYTKNCIVELVSLLKKNNVCVVSGGALGVDIQAAKIAYPQTIAVFANGLDEIYPKANTNDILNIYRNALALSENEPNYKAKPYDFLLRNRLIIALSEVVIIAQADLKSGSMQSARLALGMNKPIYVLPHRKNESEGTNLLLATKKANLIHNFEDFVSMFGTIHQDQKQDDLLNFLKYEDNLEKVLQKFGDRVYEYELEGLVEIFGVKIRACL
;
A
#
# COMPACT_ATOMS: atom_id res chain seq x y z
N MET A 1 -4.56 18.60 23.13
CA MET A 1 -4.54 17.80 21.89
C MET A 1 -5.75 18.21 21.06
N LYS A 2 -5.64 18.34 19.73
CA LYS A 2 -6.82 18.61 18.89
C LYS A 2 -7.61 17.31 18.67
N PHE A 3 -8.92 17.44 18.50
CA PHE A 3 -9.81 16.33 18.14
C PHE A 3 -10.79 16.78 17.06
N ILE A 4 -11.38 15.80 16.38
CA ILE A 4 -12.48 15.98 15.46
C ILE A 4 -13.60 15.00 15.82
N GLU A 5 -14.83 15.43 15.55
CA GLU A 5 -16.06 14.68 15.72
C GLU A 5 -16.62 14.38 14.32
N ASN A 6 -17.39 13.29 14.18
CA ASN A 6 -18.06 12.92 12.93
C ASN A 6 -17.11 12.80 11.73
N ILE A 7 -16.08 11.96 11.84
CA ILE A 7 -15.24 11.61 10.67
C ILE A 7 -16.02 10.70 9.73
N ASP A 8 -16.07 11.10 8.47
CA ASP A 8 -16.57 10.24 7.38
C ASP A 8 -15.73 8.97 7.23
N GLY A 9 -16.38 7.83 7.02
CA GLY A 9 -15.74 6.53 6.82
C GLY A 9 -15.74 5.60 8.04
N PHE A 10 -16.36 6.01 9.14
CA PHE A 10 -16.58 5.17 10.33
C PHE A 10 -18.04 4.72 10.53
N GLU A 11 -18.96 5.14 9.68
CA GLU A 11 -20.41 4.89 9.82
C GLU A 11 -20.76 3.40 9.78
N GLY A 12 -19.94 2.60 9.09
CA GLY A 12 -20.10 1.15 9.01
C GLY A 12 -19.60 0.38 10.25
N LEU A 13 -19.05 1.06 11.25
CA LEU A 13 -18.62 0.41 12.50
C LEU A 13 -19.82 0.18 13.43
N LEU A 14 -19.83 -0.97 14.11
CA LEU A 14 -20.82 -1.25 15.17
C LEU A 14 -20.76 -0.25 16.33
N ASP A 15 -19.55 0.25 16.61
CA ASP A 15 -19.25 1.23 17.64
C ASP A 15 -18.31 2.28 17.03
N PRO A 16 -18.87 3.27 16.32
CA PRO A 16 -18.08 4.32 15.69
C PRO A 16 -17.51 5.27 16.75
N PRO A 17 -16.25 5.71 16.61
CA PRO A 17 -15.65 6.66 17.54
C PRO A 17 -16.44 7.97 17.54
N SER A 18 -16.90 8.41 18.72
CA SER A 18 -17.52 9.73 18.87
C SER A 18 -16.52 10.87 18.68
N ARG A 19 -15.26 10.63 19.04
CA ARG A 19 -14.14 11.56 18.92
C ARG A 19 -12.88 10.85 18.46
N ILE A 20 -12.11 11.51 17.61
CA ILE A 20 -10.75 11.10 17.24
C ILE A 20 -9.80 12.25 17.48
N TYR A 21 -8.77 12.01 18.28
CA TYR A 21 -7.64 12.91 18.46
C TYR A 21 -6.70 12.81 17.28
N TYR A 22 -6.10 13.94 16.88
CA TYR A 22 -5.21 13.96 15.74
C TYR A 22 -3.98 14.87 15.90
N LYS A 23 -2.96 14.58 15.11
CA LYS A 23 -1.80 15.45 14.84
C LYS A 23 -1.49 15.43 13.34
N GLY A 24 -1.12 16.58 12.78
CA GLY A 24 -0.72 16.71 11.38
C GLY A 24 -1.85 17.16 10.44
N ASN A 25 -1.81 16.74 9.18
CA ASN A 25 -2.63 17.24 8.08
C ASN A 25 -3.94 16.44 7.89
N LEU A 26 -5.09 17.05 8.19
CA LEU A 26 -6.41 16.45 8.00
C LEU A 26 -6.83 16.30 6.52
N GLU A 27 -6.22 17.03 5.59
CA GLU A 27 -6.55 16.93 4.15
C GLU A 27 -6.36 15.50 3.62
N LEU A 28 -5.47 14.71 4.24
CA LEU A 28 -5.27 13.30 3.89
C LEU A 28 -6.54 12.46 4.06
N LEU A 29 -7.50 12.86 4.91
CA LEU A 29 -8.79 12.17 5.01
C LEU A 29 -9.59 12.21 3.71
N SER A 30 -9.39 13.23 2.87
CA SER A 30 -10.08 13.38 1.58
C SER A 30 -9.46 12.58 0.44
N THR A 31 -8.26 12.01 0.63
CA THR A 31 -7.56 11.23 -0.40
C THR A 31 -8.11 9.81 -0.50
N ARG A 32 -7.83 9.10 -1.59
CA ARG A 32 -8.11 7.66 -1.66
C ARG A 32 -7.17 6.89 -0.73
N LYS A 33 -7.68 5.85 -0.08
CA LYS A 33 -7.02 5.25 1.10
C LYS A 33 -6.89 3.74 0.99
N VAL A 34 -5.68 3.23 1.19
CA VAL A 34 -5.37 1.80 1.20
C VAL A 34 -4.71 1.42 2.52
N ALA A 35 -5.27 0.44 3.23
CA ALA A 35 -4.63 -0.09 4.43
C ALA A 35 -3.47 -1.00 4.03
N ILE A 36 -2.30 -0.82 4.65
CA ILE A 36 -1.17 -1.75 4.51
C ILE A 36 -0.73 -2.19 5.89
N ILE A 37 -0.95 -3.47 6.17
CA ILE A 37 -0.68 -4.09 7.47
C ILE A 37 0.07 -5.41 7.29
N GLY A 38 0.75 -5.87 8.34
CA GLY A 38 1.40 -7.18 8.28
C GLY A 38 2.31 -7.50 9.45
N SER A 39 3.21 -8.45 9.19
CA SER A 39 4.16 -8.96 10.18
C SER A 39 5.07 -7.87 10.73
N ARG A 40 5.34 -7.95 12.04
CA ARG A 40 6.38 -7.15 12.70
C ARG A 40 7.80 -7.56 12.29
N LYS A 41 7.95 -8.76 11.72
CA LYS A 41 9.19 -9.34 11.19
C LYS A 41 8.92 -9.81 9.76
N MET A 42 8.93 -8.86 8.83
CA MET A 42 8.76 -9.15 7.41
C MET A 42 10.06 -9.67 6.77
N SER A 43 9.93 -10.45 5.70
CA SER A 43 11.06 -10.88 4.90
C SER A 43 11.63 -9.73 4.06
N ILE A 44 12.82 -9.92 3.50
CA ILE A 44 13.43 -8.97 2.55
C ILE A 44 12.54 -8.86 1.29
N TYR A 45 12.00 -9.98 0.83
CA TYR A 45 11.06 -10.00 -0.30
C TYR A 45 9.86 -9.07 -0.05
N THR A 46 9.15 -9.25 1.08
CA THR A 46 8.01 -8.42 1.46
C THR A 46 8.39 -6.95 1.56
N LYS A 47 9.56 -6.66 2.13
CA LYS A 47 10.06 -5.28 2.23
C LYS A 47 10.23 -4.65 0.84
N ASN A 48 10.81 -5.37 -0.11
CA ASN A 48 11.02 -4.87 -1.48
C ASN A 48 9.69 -4.63 -2.19
N CYS A 49 8.75 -5.57 -2.09
CA CYS A 49 7.40 -5.40 -2.65
C CYS A 49 6.68 -4.19 -2.04
N ILE A 50 6.80 -3.96 -0.73
CA ILE A 50 6.23 -2.75 -0.09
C ILE A 50 6.89 -1.48 -0.64
N VAL A 51 8.22 -1.46 -0.84
CA VAL A 51 8.91 -0.31 -1.45
C VAL A 51 8.31 0.05 -2.80
N GLU A 52 8.17 -0.95 -3.66
CA GLU A 52 7.66 -0.77 -5.03
C GLU A 52 6.18 -0.34 -5.04
N LEU A 53 5.32 -1.14 -4.41
CA LEU A 53 3.87 -0.91 -4.36
C LEU A 53 3.53 0.44 -3.71
N VAL A 54 4.16 0.77 -2.59
CA VAL A 54 3.87 2.02 -1.87
C VAL A 54 4.39 3.23 -2.64
N SER A 55 5.51 3.11 -3.35
CA SER A 55 6.01 4.20 -4.21
C SER A 55 5.02 4.50 -5.33
N LEU A 56 4.44 3.47 -5.95
CA LEU A 56 3.41 3.63 -6.97
C LEU A 56 2.12 4.24 -6.41
N LEU A 57 1.64 3.79 -5.24
CA LEU A 57 0.48 4.37 -4.56
C LEU A 57 0.70 5.86 -4.27
N LYS A 58 1.85 6.20 -3.68
CA LYS A 58 2.23 7.58 -3.38
C LYS A 58 2.28 8.46 -4.63
N LYS A 59 2.87 7.97 -5.73
CA LYS A 59 2.94 8.69 -7.00
C LYS A 59 1.55 9.04 -7.55
N ASN A 60 0.56 8.20 -7.27
CA ASN A 60 -0.82 8.36 -7.70
C ASN A 60 -1.73 8.98 -6.63
N ASN A 61 -1.16 9.72 -5.67
CA ASN A 61 -1.90 10.43 -4.62
C ASN A 61 -2.84 9.53 -3.80
N VAL A 62 -2.45 8.26 -3.61
CA VAL A 62 -3.16 7.30 -2.76
C VAL A 62 -2.47 7.27 -1.40
N CYS A 63 -3.25 7.54 -0.35
CA CYS A 63 -2.77 7.55 1.01
C CYS A 63 -2.72 6.13 1.59
N VAL A 64 -1.60 5.82 2.24
CA VAL A 64 -1.44 4.57 2.97
C VAL A 64 -1.94 4.73 4.40
N VAL A 65 -2.80 3.83 4.86
CA VAL A 65 -3.27 3.79 6.25
C VAL A 65 -2.60 2.61 6.97
N SER A 66 -1.98 2.85 8.12
CA SER A 66 -1.36 1.76 8.92
C SER A 66 -1.44 2.02 10.43
N GLY A 67 -0.92 1.08 11.22
CA GLY A 67 -0.94 1.15 12.68
C GLY A 67 0.35 1.64 13.34
N GLY A 68 1.35 2.07 12.57
CA GLY A 68 2.65 2.51 13.09
C GLY A 68 3.47 1.44 13.84
N ALA A 69 3.06 0.17 13.78
CA ALA A 69 3.75 -0.95 14.41
C ALA A 69 5.12 -1.21 13.76
N LEU A 70 5.95 -2.04 14.42
CA LEU A 70 7.17 -2.56 13.81
C LEU A 70 6.85 -3.32 12.51
N GLY A 71 7.85 -3.43 11.62
CA GLY A 71 7.75 -4.22 10.40
C GLY A 71 6.95 -3.51 9.31
N VAL A 72 5.94 -4.19 8.76
CA VAL A 72 5.18 -3.74 7.59
C VAL A 72 4.58 -2.35 7.79
N ASP A 73 3.89 -2.11 8.91
CA ASP A 73 3.14 -0.87 9.15
C ASP A 73 4.01 0.38 9.05
N ILE A 74 5.14 0.43 9.79
CA ILE A 74 6.02 1.59 9.77
C ILE A 74 6.81 1.71 8.46
N GLN A 75 7.19 0.57 7.84
CA GLN A 75 7.88 0.59 6.56
C GLN A 75 6.99 1.22 5.49
N ALA A 76 5.72 0.77 5.40
CA ALA A 76 4.74 1.31 4.47
C ALA A 76 4.51 2.81 4.72
N ALA A 77 4.31 3.21 5.98
CA ALA A 77 4.13 4.62 6.33
C ALA A 77 5.35 5.49 5.96
N LYS A 78 6.57 4.97 6.16
CA LYS A 78 7.82 5.66 5.84
C LYS A 78 7.98 5.93 4.34
N ILE A 79 7.64 4.95 3.49
CA ILE A 79 7.73 5.11 2.04
C ILE A 79 6.62 6.04 1.54
N ALA A 80 5.41 5.87 2.06
CA ALA A 80 4.23 6.65 1.69
C ALA A 80 4.34 8.12 2.10
N TYR A 81 5.12 8.44 3.14
CA TYR A 81 5.30 9.80 3.65
C TYR A 81 5.50 10.85 2.52
N PRO A 82 4.78 11.99 2.54
CA PRO A 82 3.80 12.40 3.56
C PRO A 82 2.38 11.87 3.34
N GLN A 83 2.11 11.09 2.29
CA GLN A 83 0.81 10.49 1.94
C GLN A 83 0.47 9.28 2.84
N THR A 84 0.45 9.48 4.16
CA THR A 84 0.22 8.41 5.13
C THR A 84 -0.63 8.84 6.32
N ILE A 85 -1.53 7.95 6.75
CA ILE A 85 -2.32 8.07 7.97
C ILE A 85 -1.92 6.93 8.90
N ALA A 86 -1.38 7.24 10.07
CA ALA A 86 -1.13 6.24 11.11
C ALA A 86 -2.16 6.36 12.23
N VAL A 87 -2.92 5.29 12.46
CA VAL A 87 -3.86 5.22 13.59
C VAL A 87 -3.13 4.57 14.77
N PHE A 88 -3.16 5.15 15.97
CA PHE A 88 -2.45 4.67 17.15
C PHE A 88 -3.40 4.11 18.21
N ALA A 89 -2.93 3.11 18.97
CA ALA A 89 -3.67 2.49 20.06
C ALA A 89 -3.46 3.20 21.42
N ASN A 90 -2.54 4.17 21.46
CA ASN A 90 -2.22 5.00 22.62
C ASN A 90 -2.60 6.47 22.34
N GLY A 91 -2.62 7.30 23.36
CA GLY A 91 -2.73 8.76 23.21
C GLY A 91 -1.56 9.31 22.39
N LEU A 92 -1.79 10.33 21.55
CA LEU A 92 -0.78 10.84 20.60
C LEU A 92 0.38 11.62 21.24
N ASP A 93 0.37 11.81 22.55
CA ASP A 93 1.47 12.30 23.38
C ASP A 93 2.39 11.19 23.89
N GLU A 94 1.94 9.93 23.83
CA GLU A 94 2.76 8.75 24.05
C GLU A 94 3.36 8.26 22.73
N ILE A 95 4.62 7.83 22.74
CA ILE A 95 5.28 7.26 21.55
C ILE A 95 5.39 5.75 21.72
N TYR A 96 4.68 5.01 20.87
CA TYR A 96 4.76 3.55 20.83
C TYR A 96 4.67 3.02 19.38
N PRO A 97 5.56 2.08 18.99
CA PRO A 97 6.72 1.59 19.76
C PRO A 97 7.87 2.62 19.75
N LYS A 98 8.67 2.67 20.82
CA LYS A 98 9.81 3.61 20.92
C LYS A 98 10.84 3.45 19.80
N ALA A 99 10.97 2.25 19.23
CA ALA A 99 11.87 2.00 18.09
C ALA A 99 11.52 2.83 16.85
N ASN A 100 10.25 3.25 16.69
CA ASN A 100 9.77 4.02 15.55
C ASN A 100 9.67 5.52 15.86
N THR A 101 10.30 6.01 16.93
CA THR A 101 10.13 7.39 17.43
C THR A 101 10.31 8.45 16.34
N ASN A 102 11.37 8.36 15.53
CA ASN A 102 11.64 9.35 14.49
C ASN A 102 10.56 9.36 13.41
N ASP A 103 10.16 8.19 12.92
CA ASP A 103 9.13 8.07 11.89
C ASP A 103 7.76 8.54 12.42
N ILE A 104 7.42 8.20 13.66
CA ILE A 104 6.18 8.65 14.32
C ILE A 104 6.16 10.18 14.46
N LEU A 105 7.27 10.78 14.91
CA LEU A 105 7.36 12.24 15.03
C LEU A 105 7.26 12.95 13.68
N ASN A 106 7.79 12.35 12.60
CA ASN A 106 7.61 12.87 11.25
C ASN A 106 6.15 12.82 10.80
N ILE A 107 5.44 11.73 11.10
CA ILE A 107 4.01 11.60 10.81
C ILE A 107 3.22 12.69 11.57
N TYR A 108 3.52 12.91 12.85
CA TYR A 108 2.84 13.92 13.67
C TYR A 108 3.01 15.34 13.15
N ARG A 109 4.11 15.63 12.45
CA ARG A 109 4.42 16.97 11.93
C ARG A 109 3.84 17.19 10.54
N ASN A 110 3.98 16.21 9.64
CA ASN A 110 3.83 16.45 8.21
C ASN A 110 2.90 15.46 7.49
N ALA A 111 2.42 14.41 8.17
CA ALA A 111 1.41 13.48 7.64
C ALA A 111 0.19 13.52 8.57
N LEU A 112 -0.53 12.42 8.79
CA LEU A 112 -1.64 12.39 9.75
C LEU A 112 -1.50 11.25 10.75
N ALA A 113 -1.63 11.58 12.03
CA ALA A 113 -1.80 10.61 13.09
C ALA A 113 -3.17 10.75 13.73
N LEU A 114 -3.83 9.61 13.98
CA LEU A 114 -5.14 9.52 14.60
C LEU A 114 -5.08 8.63 15.84
N SER A 115 -5.88 8.92 16.86
CA SER A 115 -6.12 8.01 17.98
C SER A 115 -7.52 8.25 18.55
N GLU A 116 -8.20 7.17 18.89
CA GLU A 116 -9.46 7.23 19.64
C GLU A 116 -9.23 7.42 21.14
N ASN A 117 -8.00 7.20 21.59
CA ASN A 117 -7.66 7.28 23.01
C ASN A 117 -7.22 8.70 23.40
N GLU A 118 -7.63 9.10 24.60
CA GLU A 118 -7.30 10.40 25.18
C GLU A 118 -5.80 10.60 25.35
N PRO A 119 -5.33 11.87 25.43
CA PRO A 119 -3.96 12.17 25.82
C PRO A 119 -3.56 11.46 27.12
N ASN A 120 -2.32 10.99 27.19
CA ASN A 120 -1.69 10.20 28.26
C ASN A 120 -2.19 8.76 28.38
N TYR A 121 -3.10 8.31 27.50
CA TYR A 121 -3.55 6.92 27.51
C TYR A 121 -2.46 5.98 27.02
N LYS A 122 -2.11 4.99 27.85
CA LYS A 122 -1.15 3.93 27.52
C LYS A 122 -1.90 2.70 27.03
N ALA A 123 -1.59 2.29 25.79
CA ALA A 123 -2.21 1.14 25.15
C ALA A 123 -1.97 -0.17 25.91
N LYS A 124 -3.04 -0.93 26.11
CA LYS A 124 -3.05 -2.32 26.56
C LYS A 124 -3.08 -3.25 25.34
N PRO A 125 -2.78 -4.55 25.50
CA PRO A 125 -2.76 -5.49 24.37
C PRO A 125 -4.04 -5.54 23.51
N TYR A 126 -5.22 -5.41 24.13
CA TYR A 126 -6.49 -5.43 23.40
C TYR A 126 -6.73 -4.14 22.59
N ASP A 127 -6.16 -3.00 23.01
CA ASP A 127 -6.34 -1.71 22.32
C ASP A 127 -5.78 -1.76 20.90
N PHE A 128 -4.74 -2.57 20.66
CA PHE A 128 -4.21 -2.78 19.31
C PHE A 128 -5.22 -3.44 18.38
N LEU A 129 -6.08 -4.33 18.91
CA LEU A 129 -7.14 -4.98 18.14
C LEU A 129 -8.30 -4.03 17.89
N LEU A 130 -8.70 -3.26 18.91
CA LEU A 130 -9.73 -2.23 18.78
C LEU A 130 -9.31 -1.17 17.77
N ARG A 131 -8.09 -0.66 17.85
CA ARG A 131 -7.58 0.33 16.89
C ARG A 131 -7.66 -0.17 15.45
N ASN A 132 -7.42 -1.46 15.19
CA ASN A 132 -7.40 -1.98 13.83
C ASN A 132 -8.75 -1.81 13.11
N ARG A 133 -9.90 -1.78 13.81
CA ARG A 133 -11.18 -1.48 13.14
C ARG A 133 -11.19 -0.11 12.46
N LEU A 134 -10.48 0.88 13.01
CA LEU A 134 -10.36 2.21 12.41
C LEU A 134 -9.52 2.19 11.12
N ILE A 135 -8.40 1.47 11.12
CA ILE A 135 -7.53 1.33 9.93
C ILE A 135 -8.34 0.74 8.77
N ILE A 136 -9.09 -0.33 9.05
CA ILE A 136 -9.88 -1.05 8.05
C ILE A 136 -11.06 -0.19 7.58
N ALA A 137 -11.76 0.49 8.48
CA ALA A 137 -12.91 1.32 8.13
C ALA A 137 -12.51 2.50 7.22
N LEU A 138 -11.42 3.21 7.56
CA LEU A 138 -10.88 4.34 6.77
C LEU A 138 -10.42 3.96 5.37
N SER A 139 -10.17 2.68 5.10
CA SER A 139 -9.53 2.25 3.87
C SER A 139 -10.53 1.65 2.89
N GLU A 140 -10.31 1.85 1.60
CA GLU A 140 -11.14 1.26 0.54
C GLU A 140 -10.83 -0.23 0.39
N VAL A 141 -9.55 -0.60 0.49
CA VAL A 141 -9.08 -1.99 0.46
C VAL A 141 -8.00 -2.20 1.52
N VAL A 142 -7.72 -3.47 1.82
CA VAL A 142 -6.75 -3.88 2.85
C VAL A 142 -5.70 -4.80 2.23
N ILE A 143 -4.45 -4.35 2.23
CA ILE A 143 -3.29 -5.15 1.86
C ILE A 143 -2.70 -5.78 3.12
N ILE A 144 -2.71 -7.10 3.17
CA ILE A 144 -1.98 -7.86 4.19
C ILE A 144 -0.69 -8.34 3.54
N ALA A 145 0.39 -7.58 3.73
CA ALA A 145 1.63 -7.79 3.01
C ALA A 145 2.31 -9.11 3.38
N GLN A 146 2.32 -9.48 4.67
CA GLN A 146 2.82 -10.77 5.15
C GLN A 146 2.19 -11.08 6.52
N ALA A 147 1.77 -12.32 6.76
CA ALA A 147 1.15 -12.71 8.02
C ALA A 147 1.29 -14.21 8.32
N ASP A 148 1.55 -14.54 9.58
CA ASP A 148 1.44 -15.91 10.11
C ASP A 148 -0.02 -16.22 10.50
N LEU A 149 -0.37 -17.51 10.58
CA LEU A 149 -1.73 -17.98 10.90
C LEU A 149 -2.29 -17.41 12.21
N LYS A 150 -1.46 -17.31 13.25
CA LYS A 150 -1.82 -16.80 14.59
C LYS A 150 -1.28 -15.39 14.81
N SER A 151 -1.65 -14.44 13.95
CA SER A 151 -1.16 -13.06 14.00
C SER A 151 -2.30 -12.03 14.15
N GLY A 152 -1.95 -10.81 14.59
CA GLY A 152 -2.90 -9.68 14.62
C GLY A 152 -3.37 -9.26 13.23
N SER A 153 -2.57 -9.48 12.19
CA SER A 153 -2.95 -9.25 10.80
C SER A 153 -4.08 -10.19 10.37
N MET A 154 -4.07 -11.46 10.81
CA MET A 154 -5.17 -12.39 10.54
C MET A 154 -6.46 -12.02 11.27
N GLN A 155 -6.37 -11.34 12.42
CA GLN A 155 -7.56 -10.77 13.07
C GLN A 155 -8.10 -9.58 12.27
N SER A 156 -7.21 -8.74 11.75
CA SER A 156 -7.59 -7.62 10.87
C SER A 156 -8.21 -8.11 9.55
N ALA A 157 -7.76 -9.25 9.03
CA ALA A 157 -8.39 -9.93 7.88
C ALA A 157 -9.86 -10.29 8.19
N ARG A 158 -10.15 -10.81 9.39
CA ARG A 158 -11.53 -11.13 9.79
C ARG A 158 -12.39 -9.87 9.89
N LEU A 159 -11.83 -8.78 10.44
CA LEU A 159 -12.52 -7.49 10.50
C LEU A 159 -12.84 -6.96 9.09
N ALA A 160 -11.86 -7.01 8.17
CA ALA A 160 -12.05 -6.59 6.78
C ALA A 160 -13.15 -7.39 6.07
N LEU A 161 -13.16 -8.72 6.22
CA LEU A 161 -14.23 -9.57 5.68
C LEU A 161 -15.60 -9.21 6.27
N GLY A 162 -15.68 -9.00 7.59
CA GLY A 162 -16.92 -8.60 8.25
C GLY A 162 -17.44 -7.22 7.82
N MET A 163 -16.55 -6.33 7.37
CA MET A 163 -16.87 -5.00 6.85
C MET A 163 -17.00 -4.97 5.32
N ASN A 164 -16.98 -6.14 4.65
CA ASN A 164 -16.98 -6.26 3.19
C ASN A 164 -15.87 -5.44 2.50
N LYS A 165 -14.72 -5.27 3.17
CA LYS A 165 -13.54 -4.62 2.61
C LYS A 165 -12.73 -5.65 1.81
N PRO A 166 -12.45 -5.40 0.52
CA PRO A 166 -11.59 -6.28 -0.28
C PRO A 166 -10.21 -6.43 0.36
N ILE A 167 -9.76 -7.68 0.47
CA ILE A 167 -8.43 -8.01 0.98
C ILE A 167 -7.53 -8.36 -0.20
N TYR A 168 -6.32 -7.85 -0.16
CA TYR A 168 -5.26 -8.15 -1.12
C TYR A 168 -4.01 -8.64 -0.40
N VAL A 169 -3.26 -9.52 -1.05
CA VAL A 169 -2.01 -10.05 -0.50
C VAL A 169 -0.93 -10.14 -1.58
N LEU A 170 0.32 -10.13 -1.14
CA LEU A 170 1.48 -10.37 -2.00
C LEU A 170 1.69 -11.87 -2.24
N PRO A 171 2.24 -12.28 -3.39
CA PRO A 171 2.57 -13.68 -3.64
C PRO A 171 3.66 -14.13 -2.66
N HIS A 172 3.44 -15.27 -2.01
CA HIS A 172 4.44 -15.86 -1.12
C HIS A 172 4.70 -17.30 -1.49
N ARG A 173 5.93 -17.77 -1.24
CA ARG A 173 6.29 -19.17 -1.43
C ARG A 173 5.53 -20.05 -0.44
N LYS A 174 5.49 -21.35 -0.72
CA LYS A 174 5.06 -22.34 0.26
C LYS A 174 5.92 -22.21 1.53
N ASN A 175 5.29 -22.33 2.70
CA ASN A 175 5.89 -22.15 4.05
C ASN A 175 6.35 -20.71 4.38
N GLU A 176 6.07 -19.73 3.52
CA GLU A 176 6.17 -18.31 3.86
C GLU A 176 4.76 -17.74 4.00
N SER A 177 4.57 -16.81 4.93
CA SER A 177 3.31 -16.07 5.09
C SER A 177 2.06 -16.97 5.05
N GLU A 178 2.05 -18.02 5.87
CA GLU A 178 0.99 -19.04 5.84
C GLU A 178 -0.42 -18.45 6.01
N GLY A 179 -0.54 -17.32 6.72
CA GLY A 179 -1.79 -16.59 6.86
C GLY A 179 -2.31 -16.01 5.54
N THR A 180 -1.45 -15.33 4.77
CA THR A 180 -1.87 -14.77 3.46
C THR A 180 -2.12 -15.87 2.44
N ASN A 181 -1.30 -16.92 2.45
CA ASN A 181 -1.51 -18.09 1.59
C ASN A 181 -2.85 -18.79 1.89
N LEU A 182 -3.22 -18.92 3.17
CA LEU A 182 -4.52 -19.46 3.56
C LEU A 182 -5.67 -18.57 3.08
N LEU A 183 -5.54 -17.23 3.16
CA LEU A 183 -6.57 -16.32 2.65
C LEU A 183 -6.78 -16.49 1.14
N LEU A 184 -5.71 -16.63 0.36
CA LEU A 184 -5.81 -16.92 -1.08
C LEU A 184 -6.46 -18.29 -1.34
N ALA A 185 -5.98 -19.34 -0.68
CA ALA A 185 -6.48 -20.70 -0.87
C ALA A 185 -7.98 -20.82 -0.54
N THR A 186 -8.47 -20.01 0.40
CA THR A 186 -9.88 -19.98 0.80
C THR A 186 -10.72 -18.91 0.07
N LYS A 187 -10.16 -18.28 -0.97
CA LYS A 187 -10.82 -17.21 -1.76
C LYS A 187 -11.30 -16.03 -0.92
N LYS A 188 -10.58 -15.72 0.16
CA LYS A 188 -10.86 -14.60 1.09
C LYS A 188 -9.97 -13.38 0.84
N ALA A 189 -9.03 -13.49 -0.09
CA ALA A 189 -8.20 -12.39 -0.56
C ALA A 189 -7.93 -12.53 -2.05
N ASN A 190 -7.57 -11.41 -2.67
CA ASN A 190 -7.10 -11.31 -4.04
C ASN A 190 -5.57 -11.27 -4.06
N LEU A 191 -4.97 -11.86 -5.11
CA LEU A 191 -3.53 -11.79 -5.31
C LEU A 191 -3.17 -10.49 -6.01
N ILE A 192 -2.17 -9.77 -5.50
CA ILE A 192 -1.53 -8.68 -6.25
C ILE A 192 -0.34 -9.28 -7.01
N HIS A 193 -0.53 -9.60 -8.28
CA HIS A 193 0.56 -10.12 -9.13
C HIS A 193 1.22 -9.03 -10.00
N ASN A 194 0.55 -7.89 -10.18
CA ASN A 194 1.02 -6.72 -10.91
C ASN A 194 0.66 -5.46 -10.09
N PHE A 195 1.65 -4.62 -9.77
CA PHE A 195 1.43 -3.47 -8.89
C PHE A 195 0.81 -2.29 -9.64
N GLU A 196 1.17 -2.09 -10.90
CA GLU A 196 0.57 -1.09 -11.77
C GLU A 196 -0.93 -1.33 -11.91
N ASP A 197 -1.34 -2.54 -12.30
CA ASP A 197 -2.74 -2.91 -12.45
C ASP A 197 -3.53 -2.68 -11.16
N PHE A 198 -2.96 -3.09 -10.01
CA PHE A 198 -3.58 -2.85 -8.71
C PHE A 198 -3.71 -1.35 -8.40
N VAL A 199 -2.67 -0.56 -8.66
CA VAL A 199 -2.68 0.89 -8.42
C VAL A 199 -3.63 1.61 -9.38
N SER A 200 -3.81 1.10 -10.61
CA SER A 200 -4.74 1.66 -11.59
C SER A 200 -6.20 1.64 -11.12
N MET A 201 -6.55 0.76 -10.19
CA MET A 201 -7.86 0.75 -9.52
C MET A 201 -8.11 2.03 -8.72
N PHE A 202 -7.04 2.73 -8.33
CA PHE A 202 -7.09 3.92 -7.49
C PHE A 202 -7.13 5.23 -8.30
N GLY A 203 -6.75 5.20 -9.56
CA GLY A 203 -6.72 6.34 -10.46
C GLY A 203 -5.87 6.05 -11.69
N THR A 204 -5.80 7.00 -12.62
CA THR A 204 -4.96 6.86 -13.80
C THR A 204 -3.50 6.88 -13.39
N ILE A 205 -2.76 5.82 -13.72
CA ILE A 205 -1.30 5.82 -13.52
C ILE A 205 -0.74 6.91 -14.42
N HIS A 206 -0.23 7.98 -13.82
CA HIS A 206 0.66 8.89 -14.53
C HIS A 206 1.97 8.13 -14.78
N GLN A 207 1.98 7.36 -15.87
CA GLN A 207 3.25 7.01 -16.50
C GLN A 207 3.91 8.36 -16.77
N ASP A 208 5.08 8.57 -16.18
CA ASP A 208 5.98 9.50 -16.85
C ASP A 208 6.12 8.88 -18.23
N GLN A 209 5.58 9.54 -19.24
CA GLN A 209 5.91 9.18 -20.61
C GLN A 209 7.42 9.37 -20.68
N LYS A 210 8.17 8.31 -20.36
CA LYS A 210 9.46 8.10 -20.98
C LYS A 210 9.11 8.20 -22.45
N GLN A 211 9.49 9.31 -23.07
CA GLN A 211 9.49 9.44 -24.51
C GLN A 211 10.41 8.32 -24.99
N ASP A 212 9.79 7.18 -25.28
CA ASP A 212 10.51 6.01 -25.72
C ASP A 212 10.92 6.26 -27.16
N ASP A 213 12.19 6.59 -27.33
CA ASP A 213 12.80 6.96 -28.59
C ASP A 213 12.68 5.84 -29.63
N LEU A 214 12.69 4.58 -29.20
CA LEU A 214 12.50 3.41 -30.05
C LEU A 214 11.04 3.29 -30.49
N LEU A 215 10.08 3.27 -29.56
CA LEU A 215 8.65 3.17 -29.92
C LEU A 215 8.17 4.35 -30.76
N ASN A 216 8.71 5.56 -30.53
CA ASN A 216 8.41 6.72 -31.36
C ASN A 216 9.05 6.62 -32.75
N PHE A 217 10.24 6.03 -32.88
CA PHE A 217 10.85 5.81 -34.18
C PHE A 217 10.08 4.79 -35.02
N LEU A 218 9.55 3.74 -34.37
CA LEU A 218 8.70 2.72 -35.01
C LEU A 218 7.39 3.27 -35.61
N LYS A 219 6.97 4.50 -35.26
CA LYS A 219 5.83 5.17 -35.90
C LYS A 219 6.10 5.54 -37.36
N TYR A 220 7.36 5.67 -37.75
CA TYR A 220 7.77 6.16 -39.07
C TYR A 220 8.72 5.22 -39.81
N GLU A 221 9.29 4.22 -39.14
CA GLU A 221 10.21 3.25 -39.73
C GLU A 221 9.91 1.84 -39.19
N ASP A 222 9.53 0.91 -40.06
CA ASP A 222 9.17 -0.47 -39.72
C ASP A 222 10.22 -1.50 -40.17
N ASN A 223 11.31 -1.07 -40.82
CA ASN A 223 12.37 -1.96 -41.28
C ASN A 223 13.31 -2.34 -40.14
N LEU A 224 13.41 -3.64 -39.84
CA LEU A 224 14.18 -4.17 -38.73
C LEU A 224 15.67 -3.79 -38.81
N GLU A 225 16.27 -3.84 -40.00
CA GLU A 225 17.70 -3.58 -40.17
C GLU A 225 18.05 -2.13 -39.81
N LYS A 226 17.23 -1.17 -40.25
CA LYS A 226 17.41 0.25 -39.91
C LYS A 226 17.16 0.54 -38.43
N VAL A 227 16.19 -0.16 -37.83
CA VAL A 227 15.89 0.00 -36.39
C VAL A 227 17.03 -0.61 -35.56
N LEU A 228 17.55 -1.78 -35.92
CA LEU A 228 18.73 -2.39 -35.29
C LEU A 228 19.98 -1.53 -35.45
N GLN A 229 20.18 -0.92 -36.62
CA GLN A 229 21.31 -0.02 -36.85
C GLN A 229 21.29 1.19 -35.90
N LYS A 230 20.09 1.66 -35.52
CA LYS A 230 19.91 2.84 -34.67
C LYS A 230 19.87 2.49 -33.18
N PHE A 231 19.23 1.40 -32.79
CA PHE A 231 18.96 1.07 -31.38
C PHE A 231 19.71 -0.17 -30.86
N GLY A 232 20.36 -0.93 -31.74
CA GLY A 232 21.14 -2.11 -31.37
C GLY A 232 20.31 -3.15 -30.63
N ASP A 233 20.92 -3.74 -29.59
CA ASP A 233 20.33 -4.84 -28.82
C ASP A 233 19.06 -4.44 -28.05
N ARG A 234 18.82 -3.13 -27.83
CA ARG A 234 17.58 -2.64 -27.22
C ARG A 234 16.33 -3.11 -27.98
N VAL A 235 16.45 -3.36 -29.28
CA VAL A 235 15.33 -3.89 -30.08
C VAL A 235 14.89 -5.28 -29.59
N TYR A 236 15.86 -6.15 -29.28
CA TYR A 236 15.59 -7.49 -28.77
C TYR A 236 15.13 -7.46 -27.31
N GLU A 237 15.66 -6.53 -26.51
CA GLU A 237 15.14 -6.29 -25.15
C GLU A 237 13.65 -5.92 -25.19
N TYR A 238 13.25 -5.04 -26.12
CA TYR A 238 11.85 -4.63 -26.26
C TYR A 238 10.95 -5.76 -26.77
N GLU A 239 11.49 -6.65 -27.60
CA GLU A 239 10.76 -7.84 -28.05
C GLU A 239 10.52 -8.80 -26.87
N LEU A 240 11.52 -9.01 -26.02
CA LEU A 240 11.40 -9.81 -24.81
C LEU A 240 10.44 -9.20 -23.78
N GLU A 241 10.40 -7.87 -23.69
CA GLU A 241 9.44 -7.12 -22.87
C GLU A 241 8.03 -7.07 -23.48
N GLY A 242 7.84 -7.59 -24.70
CA GLY A 242 6.56 -7.61 -25.40
C GLY A 242 6.11 -6.24 -25.92
N LEU A 243 7.00 -5.25 -25.92
CA LEU A 243 6.73 -3.88 -26.39
C LEU A 243 6.79 -3.76 -27.92
N VAL A 244 7.52 -4.67 -28.58
CA VAL A 244 7.62 -4.73 -30.04
C VAL A 244 7.56 -6.18 -30.50
N GLU A 245 7.24 -6.39 -31.77
CA GLU A 245 7.16 -7.71 -32.39
C GLU A 245 7.95 -7.70 -33.69
N ILE A 246 8.87 -8.65 -33.85
CA ILE A 246 9.70 -8.81 -35.05
C ILE A 246 9.12 -9.90 -35.94
N PHE A 247 8.92 -9.58 -37.22
CA PHE A 247 8.43 -10.53 -38.23
C PHE A 247 9.29 -10.47 -39.48
N GLY A 248 10.25 -11.37 -39.57
CA GLY A 248 11.21 -11.38 -40.68
C GLY A 248 12.01 -10.09 -40.69
N VAL A 249 11.84 -9.27 -41.74
CA VAL A 249 12.57 -8.01 -41.93
C VAL A 249 11.84 -6.77 -41.39
N LYS A 250 10.69 -6.97 -40.73
CA LYS A 250 9.88 -5.88 -40.19
C LYS A 250 9.77 -5.96 -38.67
N ILE A 251 9.54 -4.81 -38.07
CA ILE A 251 9.29 -4.63 -36.64
C ILE A 251 8.12 -3.68 -36.45
N ARG A 252 7.25 -3.94 -35.47
CA ARG A 252 6.16 -3.05 -35.08
C ARG A 252 6.08 -2.92 -33.57
N ALA A 253 5.52 -1.82 -33.09
CA ALA A 253 5.14 -1.68 -31.69
C ALA A 253 3.89 -2.53 -31.38
N CYS A 254 3.91 -3.23 -30.26
CA CYS A 254 2.73 -3.85 -29.66
C CYS A 254 2.02 -2.78 -28.83
N LEU A 255 0.85 -2.34 -29.31
CA LEU A 255 -0.04 -1.44 -28.56
C LEU A 255 -0.89 -2.23 -27.57
#